data_AF-A0A1B3E9D4-F1
#
_entry.id   AF-A0A1B3E9D4-F1
#
_cell.length_a   1.000
_cell.length_b   1.000
_cell.length_c   1.000
_cell.angle_alpha   90.00
_cell.angle_beta   90.00
_cell.angle_gamma   90.00
#
_symmetry.space_group_name_H-M   'P 1'
#
loop_
_entity.id
_entity.type
_entity.pdbx_description
1 polymer ?
#
loop_
_entity_poly.entity_id
_entity_poly.type
_entity_poly.pdbx_seq_one_letter_code
_entity_poly.pdbx_strand_id
1 'polypeptide(L)'
;MDRSYVYKQFIGRYPDAKEHAFEAGKDRSCSVMVGLFYGVVEVVFVGVYLPDGRLKSEHLYFENDLCNALGVIRVDPEDALSFGKQRATTTCLTGHI
;
A
#
# COMPACT_ATOMS: atom_id res chain seq x y z
N MET A 1 -11.40 -14.32 7.11
CA MET A 1 -10.89 -13.33 6.15
C MET A 1 -9.51 -13.80 5.74
N ASP A 2 -9.33 -14.33 4.53
CA ASP A 2 -8.03 -14.86 4.08
C ASP A 2 -7.22 -13.70 3.49
N ARG A 3 -6.34 -13.11 4.32
CA ARG A 3 -5.38 -12.11 3.85
C ARG A 3 -4.32 -12.79 2.99
N SER A 4 -3.88 -12.10 1.94
CA SER A 4 -2.93 -12.61 0.95
C SER A 4 -1.60 -13.06 1.57
N TYR A 5 -0.86 -13.86 0.80
CA TYR A 5 0.49 -14.26 1.16
C TYR A 5 1.45 -13.06 1.25
N VAL A 6 1.35 -12.10 0.33
CA VAL A 6 2.22 -10.90 0.31
C VAL A 6 1.97 -10.02 1.52
N TYR A 7 0.70 -9.84 1.93
CA TYR A 7 0.37 -9.14 3.18
C TYR A 7 1.04 -9.80 4.38
N LYS A 8 0.92 -11.14 4.51
CA LYS A 8 1.51 -11.90 5.62
C LYS A 8 3.03 -11.78 5.65
N GLN A 9 3.69 -11.82 4.49
CA GLN A 9 5.13 -11.60 4.39
C GLN A 9 5.53 -10.18 4.77
N PHE A 10 4.75 -9.18 4.33
CA PHE A 10 5.01 -7.78 4.64
C PHE A 10 4.97 -7.51 6.15
N ILE A 11 3.90 -7.91 6.83
CA ILE A 11 3.78 -7.71 8.29
C ILE A 11 4.83 -8.50 9.08
N GLY A 12 5.29 -9.64 8.55
CA GLY A 12 6.36 -10.42 9.17
C GLY A 12 7.72 -9.75 9.04
N ARG A 13 7.95 -9.00 7.95
CA ARG A 13 9.19 -8.26 7.71
C ARG A 13 9.20 -6.87 8.36
N TYR A 14 8.04 -6.22 8.44
CA TYR A 14 7.86 -4.87 8.97
C TYR A 14 6.83 -4.86 10.12
N PRO A 15 7.20 -5.34 11.32
CA PRO A 15 6.27 -5.44 12.44
C PRO A 15 5.76 -4.08 12.93
N ASP A 16 6.57 -3.02 12.74
CA ASP A 16 6.22 -1.65 13.11
C ASP A 16 5.38 -0.92 12.05
N ALA A 17 5.11 -1.55 10.90
CA ALA A 17 4.31 -0.93 9.84
C ALA A 17 2.86 -0.75 10.31
N LYS A 18 2.38 0.48 10.26
CA LYS A 18 0.99 0.80 10.60
C LYS A 18 0.08 0.64 9.39
N GLU A 19 -1.04 -0.02 9.61
CA GLU A 19 -2.10 -0.15 8.62
C GLU A 19 -2.96 1.11 8.57
N HIS A 20 -3.06 1.70 7.38
CA HIS A 20 -3.99 2.79 7.08
C HIS A 20 -5.07 2.27 6.14
N ALA A 21 -6.19 1.84 6.73
CA ALA A 21 -7.37 1.45 5.99
C ALA A 21 -8.24 2.67 5.64
N PHE A 22 -8.79 2.71 4.43
CA PHE A 22 -9.71 3.75 3.98
C PHE A 22 -10.63 3.23 2.88
N GLU A 23 -11.77 3.89 2.68
CA GLU A 23 -12.71 3.55 1.62
C GLU A 23 -12.37 4.29 0.33
N ALA A 24 -12.23 3.56 -0.77
CA ALA A 24 -11.93 4.09 -2.09
C ALA A 24 -13.12 3.85 -3.02
N GLY A 25 -14.19 4.65 -2.82
CA GLY A 25 -15.45 4.54 -3.54
C GLY A 25 -16.52 3.72 -2.81
N LYS A 26 -17.68 3.51 -3.47
CA LYS A 26 -18.89 2.93 -2.83
C LYS A 26 -18.78 1.47 -2.40
N ASP A 27 -17.81 0.71 -2.94
CA ASP A 27 -17.75 -0.75 -2.75
C ASP A 27 -16.31 -1.29 -2.69
N ARG A 28 -15.33 -0.49 -2.24
CA ARG A 28 -13.94 -0.96 -2.12
C ARG A 28 -13.27 -0.41 -0.88
N SER A 29 -12.71 -1.32 -0.08
CA SER A 29 -11.87 -0.97 1.06
C SER A 29 -10.42 -1.12 0.64
N CYS A 30 -9.60 -0.10 0.91
CA CYS A 30 -8.18 -0.10 0.64
C CYS A 30 -7.40 -0.14 1.95
N SER A 31 -6.24 -0.76 1.92
CA SER A 31 -5.26 -0.78 3.01
C SER A 31 -3.92 -0.36 2.46
N VAL A 32 -3.29 0.61 3.10
CA VAL A 32 -1.91 1.02 2.79
C VAL A 32 -1.06 0.85 4.03
N MET A 33 0.11 0.24 3.87
CA MET A 33 1.09 0.08 4.94
C MET A 33 2.44 0.57 4.46
N VAL A 34 3.15 1.29 5.33
CA VAL A 34 4.51 1.79 5.04
C VAL A 34 5.50 0.99 5.88
N GLY A 35 6.41 0.29 5.20
CA GLY A 35 7.48 -0.48 5.80
C GLY A 35 8.71 0.40 5.98
N LEU A 36 9.16 0.52 7.22
CA LEU A 36 10.33 1.32 7.58
C LEU A 36 11.50 0.42 8.01
N PHE A 37 12.72 0.83 7.67
CA PHE A 37 13.95 0.26 8.18
C PHE A 37 14.86 1.39 8.67
N TYR A 38 15.19 1.40 9.96
CA TYR A 38 15.94 2.49 10.61
C TYR A 38 15.39 3.91 10.32
N GLY A 39 14.07 4.05 10.22
CA GLY A 39 13.42 5.34 9.92
C GLY A 39 13.50 5.78 8.45
N VAL A 40 13.90 4.89 7.54
CA VAL A 40 13.84 5.07 6.09
C VAL A 40 12.68 4.25 5.53
N VAL A 41 11.94 4.80 4.57
CA VAL A 41 10.91 4.05 3.84
C VAL A 41 11.57 3.05 2.89
N GLU A 42 11.42 1.75 3.16
CA GLU A 42 11.90 0.71 2.24
C GLU A 42 10.85 0.28 1.23
N VAL A 43 9.57 0.24 1.66
CA VAL A 43 8.50 -0.31 0.83
C VAL A 43 7.13 0.21 1.28
N VAL A 44 6.22 0.38 0.32
CA VAL A 44 4.80 0.63 0.56
C VAL A 44 3.99 -0.54 0.04
N PHE A 45 3.19 -1.14 0.91
CA PHE A 45 2.17 -2.11 0.54
C PHE A 45 0.85 -1.39 0.27
N VAL A 46 0.20 -1.74 -0.83
CA VAL A 46 -1.13 -1.25 -1.21
C VAL A 46 -2.02 -2.45 -1.50
N GLY A 47 -3.03 -2.67 -0.66
CA GLY A 47 -4.05 -3.70 -0.84
C GLY A 47 -5.41 -3.09 -1.17
N VAL A 48 -6.11 -3.66 -2.15
CA VAL A 48 -7.48 -3.31 -2.52
C VAL A 48 -8.36 -4.53 -2.27
N TYR A 49 -9.44 -4.34 -1.53
CA TYR A 49 -10.37 -5.38 -1.10
C TYR A 49 -11.79 -5.04 -1.54
N LEU A 50 -12.56 -6.08 -1.85
CA LEU A 50 -14.00 -6.00 -2.10
C LEU A 50 -14.77 -5.84 -0.77
N PRO A 51 -16.06 -5.46 -0.80
CA PRO A 51 -16.87 -5.25 0.41
C PRO A 51 -17.03 -6.51 1.26
N ASP A 52 -16.94 -7.69 0.61
CA ASP A 52 -16.98 -9.00 1.27
C ASP A 52 -15.62 -9.41 1.90
N GLY A 53 -14.63 -8.52 1.84
CA GLY A 53 -13.30 -8.75 2.40
C GLY A 53 -12.37 -9.59 1.54
N ARG A 54 -12.78 -9.97 0.32
CA ARG A 54 -11.90 -10.66 -0.63
C ARG A 54 -10.87 -9.69 -1.19
N LEU A 55 -9.64 -10.17 -1.32
CA LEU A 55 -8.57 -9.44 -2.00
C LEU A 55 -8.93 -9.27 -3.49
N LYS A 56 -8.88 -8.04 -3.97
CA LYS A 56 -9.00 -7.73 -5.40
C LYS A 56 -7.64 -7.56 -6.05
N SER A 57 -6.73 -6.86 -5.39
CA SER A 57 -5.39 -6.57 -5.91
C SER A 57 -4.45 -6.16 -4.78
N GLU A 58 -3.16 -6.44 -4.94
CA GLU A 58 -2.12 -5.96 -4.04
C GLU A 58 -0.85 -5.61 -4.81
N HIS A 59 -0.14 -4.59 -4.32
CA HIS A 59 1.10 -4.12 -4.91
C HIS A 59 2.10 -3.74 -3.82
N LEU A 60 3.38 -3.97 -4.12
CA LEU A 60 4.51 -3.47 -3.34
C LEU A 60 5.24 -2.43 -4.19
N TYR A 61 5.53 -1.28 -3.59
CA TYR A 61 6.36 -0.24 -4.19
C TYR A 61 7.61 -0.11 -3.33
N PHE A 62 8.76 -0.49 -3.84
CA PHE A 62 10.02 -0.41 -3.11
C PHE A 62 10.57 1.03 -3.14
N GLU A 63 11.52 1.34 -2.26
CA GLU A 63 12.14 2.66 -2.15
C GLU A 63 12.52 3.24 -3.52
N ASN A 64 13.16 2.45 -4.38
CA ASN A 64 13.55 2.90 -5.71
C ASN A 64 12.34 3.27 -6.59
N ASP A 65 11.25 2.52 -6.53
CA ASP A 65 10.02 2.84 -7.26
C ASP A 65 9.37 4.13 -6.73
N LEU A 66 9.38 4.30 -5.40
CA LEU A 66 8.83 5.47 -4.73
C LEU A 66 9.65 6.73 -5.04
N CYS A 67 10.97 6.66 -4.93
CA CYS A 67 11.91 7.72 -5.27
C CYS A 67 11.74 8.17 -6.74
N ASN A 68 11.67 7.20 -7.66
CA ASN A 68 11.47 7.50 -9.08
C ASN A 68 10.09 8.11 -9.35
N ALA A 69 9.03 7.62 -8.69
CA ALA A 69 7.67 8.12 -8.90
C ALA A 69 7.44 9.52 -8.30
N LEU A 70 8.14 9.85 -7.22
CA LEU A 70 8.05 11.14 -6.53
C LEU A 70 9.12 12.14 -6.98
N GLY A 71 10.14 11.69 -7.73
CA GLY A 71 11.24 12.54 -8.19
C GLY A 71 12.19 12.97 -7.06
N VAL A 72 12.31 12.16 -6.02
CA VAL A 72 13.11 12.45 -4.82
C VAL A 72 14.19 11.38 -4.60
N ILE A 73 15.24 11.74 -3.88
CA ILE A 73 16.33 10.80 -3.53
C ILE A 73 15.95 9.95 -2.31
N ARG A 74 15.13 10.51 -1.41
CA ARG A 74 14.64 9.85 -0.21
C ARG A 74 13.18 10.21 -0.01
N VAL A 75 12.38 9.23 0.38
CA VAL A 75 10.94 9.37 0.54
C VAL A 75 10.61 9.48 2.03
N ASP A 76 9.88 10.51 2.39
CA ASP A 76 9.33 10.66 3.72
C ASP A 76 8.12 9.73 3.93
N PRO A 77 7.88 9.20 5.15
CA PRO A 77 6.78 8.29 5.40
C PRO A 77 5.40 8.85 5.03
N GLU A 78 5.21 10.16 5.17
CA GLU A 78 3.95 10.83 4.82
C GLU A 78 3.73 10.88 3.30
N ASP A 79 4.79 11.13 2.53
CA ASP A 79 4.74 11.10 1.07
C ASP A 79 4.54 9.67 0.55
N ALA A 80 5.21 8.69 1.15
CA ALA A 80 5.02 7.27 0.87
C ALA A 80 3.56 6.84 1.10
N LEU A 81 2.97 7.26 2.22
CA LEU A 81 1.57 6.99 2.53
C LEU A 81 0.63 7.67 1.53
N SER A 82 0.88 8.94 1.21
CA SER A 82 0.07 9.71 0.26
C SER A 82 0.11 9.09 -1.14
N PHE A 83 1.30 8.68 -1.59
CA PHE A 83 1.49 7.93 -2.82
C PHE A 83 0.71 6.61 -2.81
N GLY A 84 0.82 5.81 -1.74
CA GLY A 84 0.10 4.55 -1.61
C GLY A 84 -1.42 4.73 -1.68
N LYS A 85 -1.96 5.77 -1.02
CA LYS A 85 -3.39 6.12 -1.08
C LYS A 85 -3.83 6.50 -2.49
N GLN A 86 -3.03 7.31 -3.18
CA GLN A 86 -3.29 7.70 -4.57
C GLN A 86 -3.31 6.47 -5.48
N ARG A 87 -2.34 5.55 -5.34
CA ARG A 87 -2.29 4.31 -6.13
C ARG A 87 -3.49 3.41 -5.86
N ALA A 88 -3.85 3.18 -4.60
CA ALA A 88 -5.04 2.40 -4.24
C ALA A 88 -6.30 3.00 -4.87
N THR A 89 -6.47 4.32 -4.81
CA THR A 89 -7.62 5.02 -5.39
C THR A 89 -7.65 4.90 -6.91
N THR A 90 -6.52 5.09 -7.59
CA THR A 90 -6.43 4.92 -9.04
C THR A 90 -6.77 3.49 -9.46
N THR A 91 -6.23 2.47 -8.79
CA THR A 91 -6.57 1.06 -9.05
C THR A 91 -8.05 0.77 -8.79
N CYS A 92 -8.66 1.45 -7.82
CA CYS A 92 -10.09 1.38 -7.59
C CYS A 92 -10.93 1.96 -8.74
N LEU A 93 -10.50 3.09 -9.30
CA LEU A 93 -11.22 3.80 -10.35
C LEU A 93 -11.01 3.23 -11.75
N THR A 94 -9.79 2.80 -12.07
CA THR A 94 -9.45 2.34 -13.43
C THR A 94 -9.89 0.91 -13.70
N GLY A 95 -10.14 0.12 -12.66
CA GLY A 95 -10.83 -1.17 -12.77
C GLY A 95 -10.28 -2.12 -13.84
N HIS A 96 -9.00 -2.02 -14.21
CA HIS A 96 -8.41 -2.98 -15.13
C HIS A 96 -8.35 -4.34 -14.42
N ILE A 97 -9.28 -5.19 -14.85
CA ILE A 97 -9.44 -6.62 -14.56
C ILE A 97 -8.40 -7.37 -15.38
#